data_AF-A0A6A4GEU3-F1
#
_entry.id   AF-A0A6A4GEU3-F1
#
_cell.length_a   1.000
_cell.length_b   1.000
_cell.length_c   1.000
_cell.angle_alpha   90.00
_cell.angle_beta   90.00
_cell.angle_gamma   90.00
#
_symmetry.space_group_name_H-M   'P 1'
#
loop_
_entity.id
_entity.type
_entity.pdbx_description
1 polymer ?
#
loop_
_entity_poly.entity_id
_entity_poly.type
_entity_poly.pdbx_seq_one_letter_code
_entity_poly.pdbx_strand_id
1 'polypeptide(L)'
;MNTWITAKPSADSKGKGKATATNTLTVVGTYSIGKERIVKAIAQALQSKIYCDSRKTAILRCQAEPELHALLTRNPPAEAQVHIVPLGHVNLDKLKEYSVKYKGHFKKVVGFRPTG
;
A
#
# COMPACT_ATOMS: atom_id res chain seq x y z
N MET A 1 -5.97 -34.04 12.28
CA MET A 1 -6.12 -32.96 13.28
C MET A 1 -5.97 -31.62 12.56
N ASN A 2 -7.05 -30.84 12.58
CA ASN A 2 -7.24 -29.41 12.28
C ASN A 2 -6.91 -28.83 10.89
N THR A 3 -7.92 -28.92 10.01
CA THR A 3 -8.22 -28.04 8.88
C THR A 3 -8.92 -26.75 9.33
N TRP A 4 -8.47 -25.55 8.90
CA TRP A 4 -9.24 -24.29 9.05
C TRP A 4 -9.05 -23.22 7.95
N ILE A 5 -8.60 -23.56 6.73
CA ILE A 5 -8.68 -22.59 5.62
C ILE A 5 -9.27 -23.26 4.40
N THR A 6 -10.60 -23.22 4.30
CA THR A 6 -11.33 -23.63 3.08
C THR A 6 -11.42 -22.42 2.16
N ALA A 7 -10.49 -22.31 1.21
CA ALA A 7 -10.68 -21.44 0.04
C ALA A 7 -11.52 -22.21 -0.99
N LYS A 8 -12.67 -21.64 -1.39
CA LYS A 8 -13.56 -22.22 -2.39
C LYS A 8 -12.97 -21.92 -3.79
N PRO A 9 -12.74 -22.93 -4.66
CA PRO A 9 -12.22 -22.69 -6.00
C PRO A 9 -13.37 -22.28 -6.93
N SER A 10 -13.24 -21.14 -7.60
CA SER A 10 -14.07 -20.77 -8.75
C SER A 10 -13.26 -21.03 -10.01
N ALA A 11 -13.82 -21.85 -10.89
CA ALA A 11 -13.18 -22.36 -12.09
C ALA A 11 -13.08 -21.32 -13.24
N ASP A 12 -12.05 -21.54 -14.05
CA ASP A 12 -11.75 -21.09 -15.42
C ASP A 12 -11.45 -19.62 -15.75
N SER A 13 -10.17 -19.35 -16.04
CA SER A 13 -9.71 -18.88 -17.37
C SER A 13 -8.17 -18.87 -17.49
N LYS A 14 -7.64 -19.60 -18.48
CA LYS A 14 -6.25 -19.57 -18.95
C LYS A 14 -5.80 -18.16 -19.35
N GLY A 15 -4.65 -17.70 -18.84
CA GLY A 15 -3.92 -16.54 -19.39
C GLY A 15 -3.07 -15.81 -18.35
N LYS A 16 -1.74 -15.76 -18.58
CA LYS A 16 -0.69 -14.97 -17.89
C LYS A 16 -1.18 -14.13 -16.70
N GLY A 17 -0.86 -14.60 -15.49
CA GLY A 17 -1.37 -14.07 -14.22
C GLY A 17 -1.15 -12.57 -14.00
N LYS A 18 -2.15 -11.78 -14.39
CA LYS A 18 -2.48 -10.53 -13.68
C LYS A 18 -3.11 -10.96 -12.37
N ALA A 19 -2.46 -10.66 -11.25
CA ALA A 19 -3.10 -10.72 -9.95
C ALA A 19 -4.44 -9.97 -10.08
N THR A 20 -5.53 -10.66 -9.77
CA THR A 20 -6.87 -10.08 -9.72
C THR A 20 -6.77 -8.76 -8.96
N ALA A 21 -7.21 -7.66 -9.58
CA ALA A 21 -7.12 -6.33 -9.01
C ALA A 21 -7.84 -6.31 -7.66
N THR A 22 -7.10 -6.60 -6.59
CA THR A 22 -7.62 -6.54 -5.24
C THR A 22 -7.81 -5.06 -4.98
N ASN A 23 -9.07 -4.64 -4.90
CA ASN A 23 -9.46 -3.25 -4.72
C ASN A 23 -9.19 -2.79 -3.28
N THR A 24 -7.96 -2.99 -2.82
CA THR A 24 -7.52 -2.87 -1.43
C THR A 24 -6.44 -1.82 -1.36
N LEU A 25 -6.72 -0.72 -0.66
CA LEU A 25 -5.75 0.31 -0.34
C LEU A 25 -4.82 -0.19 0.77
N THR A 26 -3.51 -0.18 0.51
CA THR A 26 -2.50 -0.49 1.53
C THR A 26 -1.95 0.80 2.12
N VAL A 27 -2.16 1.01 3.41
CA VAL A 27 -1.70 2.19 4.13
C VAL A 27 -0.56 1.78 5.06
N VAL A 28 0.62 2.37 4.91
CA VAL A 28 1.78 2.10 5.76
C VAL A 28 2.08 3.32 6.61
N GLY A 29 2.04 3.14 7.93
CA GLY A 29 2.40 4.17 8.89
C GLY A 29 3.91 4.26 9.04
N THR A 30 4.46 5.45 8.90
CA THR A 30 5.89 5.69 9.15
C THR A 30 6.07 6.94 10.01
N TYR A 31 7.21 7.03 10.69
CA TYR A 31 7.68 8.27 11.28
C TYR A 31 8.32 9.14 10.17
N SER A 32 9.55 9.60 10.36
CA SER A 32 10.23 10.46 9.40
C SER A 32 11.13 9.69 8.43
N ILE A 33 11.96 8.79 8.93
CA ILE A 33 12.92 7.98 8.18
C ILE A 33 12.90 6.57 8.78
N GLY A 34 13.16 5.56 7.97
CA GLY A 34 13.19 4.16 8.34
C GLY A 34 11.98 3.39 7.82
N LYS A 35 12.21 2.07 7.69
CA LYS A 35 11.22 1.07 7.21
C LYS A 35 10.80 1.31 5.75
N GLU A 36 11.58 2.02 4.95
CA GLU A 36 11.35 2.18 3.50
C GLU A 36 11.39 0.83 2.78
N ARG A 37 12.22 -0.11 3.27
CA ARG A 37 12.33 -1.46 2.72
C ARG A 37 11.00 -2.22 2.72
N ILE A 38 10.17 -2.10 3.77
CA ILE A 38 8.86 -2.76 3.79
C ILE A 38 7.90 -2.07 2.82
N VAL A 39 7.93 -0.74 2.71
CA VAL A 39 7.09 0.00 1.76
C VAL A 39 7.43 -0.39 0.31
N LYS A 40 8.73 -0.41 -0.01
CA LYS A 40 9.25 -0.83 -1.31
C LYS A 40 8.87 -2.27 -1.64
N ALA A 41 9.06 -3.19 -0.70
CA ALA A 41 8.69 -4.60 -0.89
C ALA A 41 7.19 -4.80 -1.13
N ILE A 42 6.33 -4.08 -0.39
CA ILE A 42 4.88 -4.11 -0.60
C ILE A 42 4.54 -3.57 -1.99
N ALA A 43 5.10 -2.43 -2.38
CA ALA A 43 4.84 -1.82 -3.69
C ALA A 43 5.26 -2.73 -4.85
N GLN A 44 6.43 -3.38 -4.74
CA GLN A 44 6.91 -4.35 -5.72
C GLN A 44 6.03 -5.60 -5.77
N ALA A 45 5.62 -6.14 -4.62
CA ALA A 45 4.73 -7.30 -4.54
C ALA A 45 3.35 -7.02 -5.15
N LEU A 46 2.85 -5.79 -5.01
CA LEU A 46 1.58 -5.35 -5.59
C LEU A 46 1.72 -4.80 -7.02
N GLN A 47 2.94 -4.73 -7.56
CA GLN A 47 3.24 -4.09 -8.85
C GLN A 47 2.63 -2.68 -8.97
N SER A 48 2.73 -1.89 -7.90
CA SER A 48 2.08 -0.58 -7.78
C SER A 48 3.07 0.50 -7.35
N LYS A 49 2.68 1.77 -7.52
CA LYS A 49 3.45 2.92 -7.05
C LYS A 49 3.13 3.27 -5.59
N ILE A 50 3.98 4.11 -5.04
CA ILE A 50 3.91 4.62 -3.67
C ILE A 50 3.49 6.08 -3.72
N TYR A 51 2.44 6.41 -2.96
CA TYR A 51 2.03 7.78 -2.72
C TYR A 51 2.37 8.20 -1.29
N CYS A 52 2.82 9.44 -1.13
CA CYS A 52 2.98 10.09 0.16
C CYS A 52 2.82 11.61 0.01
N ASP A 53 2.66 12.32 1.12
CA ASP A 53 2.53 13.78 1.10
C ASP A 53 3.84 14.45 0.62
N SER A 54 3.75 15.73 0.26
CA SER A 54 4.88 16.48 -0.30
C SER A 54 6.08 16.53 0.64
N ARG A 55 5.83 16.66 1.95
CA ARG A 55 6.88 16.68 2.98
C ARG A 55 7.61 15.34 3.04
N LYS A 56 6.88 14.22 3.10
CA LYS A 56 7.48 12.88 3.12
C LYS A 56 8.19 12.56 1.81
N THR A 57 7.63 12.97 0.67
CA THR A 57 8.27 12.81 -0.65
C THR A 57 9.63 13.49 -0.69
N ALA A 58 9.74 14.72 -0.15
CA ALA A 58 11.02 15.43 -0.08
C ALA A 58 12.04 14.66 0.77
N ILE A 59 11.63 14.14 1.93
CA ILE A 59 12.52 13.33 2.79
C ILE A 59 13.01 12.07 2.08
N LEU A 60 12.12 11.32 1.41
CA LEU A 60 12.49 10.11 0.68
C LEU A 60 13.43 10.39 -0.50
N ARG A 61 13.27 11.53 -1.17
CA ARG A 61 14.16 11.96 -2.26
C ARG A 61 15.57 12.31 -1.80
N CYS A 62 15.75 12.70 -0.54
CA CYS A 62 17.07 12.93 0.03
C CYS A 62 17.84 11.63 0.33
N GLN A 63 17.19 10.47 0.28
CA GLN A 63 17.85 9.17 0.48
C GLN A 63 18.49 8.67 -0.82
N ALA A 64 19.61 7.98 -0.72
CA ALA A 64 20.33 7.39 -1.85
C ALA A 64 19.69 6.06 -2.33
N GLU A 65 18.40 6.08 -2.65
CA GLU A 65 17.61 4.90 -3.09
C GLU A 65 16.86 5.19 -4.41
N PRO A 66 17.54 5.07 -5.57
CA PRO A 66 16.94 5.39 -6.87
C PRO A 66 15.72 4.55 -7.22
N GLU A 67 15.73 3.27 -6.82
CA GLU A 67 14.60 2.36 -7.05
C GLU A 67 13.35 2.78 -6.28
N LEU A 68 13.51 3.33 -5.07
CA LEU A 68 12.40 3.89 -4.32
C LEU A 68 11.86 5.15 -5.01
N HIS A 69 12.74 6.01 -5.51
CA HIS A 69 12.35 7.24 -6.20
C HIS A 69 11.53 6.96 -7.46
N ALA A 70 11.89 5.93 -8.21
CA ALA A 70 11.15 5.48 -9.40
C ALA A 70 9.72 4.99 -9.07
N LEU A 71 9.49 4.49 -7.85
CA LEU A 71 8.18 4.04 -7.39
C LEU A 71 7.31 5.18 -6.84
N LEU A 72 7.84 6.38 -6.59
CA LEU A 72 7.05 7.49 -6.05
C LEU A 72 6.15 8.10 -7.14
N THR A 73 4.90 8.39 -6.77
CA THR A 73 3.95 9.12 -7.64
C THR A 73 3.25 10.24 -6.89
N ARG A 74 2.78 11.24 -7.66
CA ARG A 74 1.92 12.34 -7.19
C ARG A 74 0.43 12.10 -7.50
N ASN A 75 0.09 11.03 -8.22
CA ASN A 75 -1.27 10.72 -8.68
C ASN A 75 -1.82 9.46 -8.00
N PRO A 76 -2.27 9.55 -6.72
CA PRO A 76 -2.63 8.37 -5.94
C PRO A 76 -3.77 7.49 -6.47
N PRO A 77 -4.92 8.01 -6.98
CA PRO A 77 -6.08 7.15 -7.20
C PRO A 77 -5.86 6.13 -8.32
N ALA A 78 -5.14 6.52 -9.36
CA ALA A 78 -4.94 5.69 -10.55
C ALA A 78 -3.62 4.90 -10.52
N GLU A 79 -2.58 5.41 -9.85
CA GLU A 79 -1.22 4.86 -9.98
C GLU A 79 -0.69 4.21 -8.69
N ALA A 80 -1.22 4.56 -7.50
CA ALA A 80 -0.69 4.09 -6.23
C ALA A 80 -1.71 3.35 -5.36
N GLN A 81 -1.42 2.08 -5.11
CA GLN A 81 -2.12 1.24 -4.15
C GLN A 81 -1.47 1.30 -2.75
N VAL A 82 -0.22 1.76 -2.66
CA VAL A 82 0.54 1.86 -1.39
C VAL A 82 0.67 3.31 -0.98
N HIS A 83 0.05 3.68 0.14
CA HIS A 83 0.07 5.05 0.66
C HIS A 83 0.85 5.11 1.97
N ILE A 84 1.80 6.03 2.07
CA ILE A 84 2.50 6.31 3.31
C ILE A 84 1.78 7.41 4.06
N VAL A 85 1.50 7.18 5.33
CA VAL A 85 0.91 8.16 6.24
C VAL A 85 1.74 8.28 7.51
N PRO A 86 1.56 9.36 8.30
CA PRO A 86 2.12 9.43 9.65
C PRO A 86 1.67 8.21 10.47
N LEU A 87 2.56 7.63 11.28
CA LEU A 87 2.26 6.42 12.05
C LEU A 87 0.99 6.55 12.93
N GLY A 88 0.74 7.75 13.47
CA GLY A 88 -0.46 8.07 14.25
C GLY A 88 -1.78 8.05 13.46
N HIS A 89 -1.74 7.87 12.14
CA HIS A 89 -2.93 7.72 11.27
C HIS A 89 -3.31 6.26 11.05
N VAL A 90 -2.44 5.31 11.41
CA VAL A 90 -2.75 3.88 11.31
C VAL A 90 -3.47 3.42 12.58
N ASN A 91 -4.71 3.89 12.71
CA ASN A 91 -5.71 3.43 13.68
C ASN A 91 -7.06 3.32 12.99
N LEU A 92 -8.03 2.64 13.61
CA LEU A 92 -9.32 2.34 12.98
C LEU A 92 -10.07 3.60 12.51
N ASP A 93 -10.18 4.61 13.37
CA ASP A 93 -10.96 5.82 13.06
C ASP A 93 -10.35 6.63 11.91
N LYS A 94 -9.04 6.87 11.95
CA LYS A 94 -8.34 7.64 10.91
C LYS A 94 -8.17 6.87 9.62
N LEU A 95 -7.98 5.55 9.68
CA LEU A 95 -7.96 4.72 8.47
C LEU A 95 -9.33 4.70 7.79
N LYS A 96 -10.42 4.66 8.57
CA LYS A 96 -11.77 4.76 8.02
C LYS A 96 -11.95 6.10 7.30
N GLU A 97 -11.62 7.21 7.95
CA GLU A 97 -11.67 8.55 7.33
C GLU A 97 -10.81 8.62 6.06
N TYR A 98 -9.59 8.09 6.11
CA TYR A 98 -8.68 8.06 4.97
C TYR A 98 -9.24 7.22 3.80
N SER A 99 -9.84 6.07 4.09
CA SER A 99 -10.44 5.19 3.07
C SER A 99 -11.61 5.84 2.35
N VAL A 100 -12.38 6.70 3.04
CA VAL A 100 -13.52 7.41 2.44
C VAL A 100 -13.06 8.31 1.30
N LYS A 101 -11.88 8.93 1.41
CA LYS A 101 -11.29 9.79 0.36
C LYS A 101 -11.06 9.04 -0.95
N TYR A 102 -10.91 7.72 -0.90
CA TYR A 102 -10.62 6.87 -2.06
C TYR A 102 -11.69 5.80 -2.30
N LYS A 103 -12.90 5.93 -1.72
CA LYS A 103 -13.97 4.93 -1.81
C LYS A 103 -14.42 4.60 -3.25
N GLY A 104 -14.20 5.53 -4.19
CA GLY A 104 -14.46 5.30 -5.63
C GLY A 104 -13.42 4.41 -6.31
N HIS A 105 -12.22 4.29 -5.74
CA HIS A 105 -11.13 3.48 -6.28
C HIS A 105 -10.88 2.21 -5.48
N PHE A 106 -10.98 2.24 -4.15
CA PHE A 106 -10.71 1.08 -3.29
C PHE A 106 -11.95 0.69 -2.46
N LYS A 107 -12.22 -0.61 -2.37
CA LYS A 107 -13.31 -1.21 -1.57
C LYS A 107 -12.88 -1.63 -0.18
N LYS A 108 -11.58 -1.87 0.03
CA LYS A 108 -10.99 -2.36 1.27
C LYS A 108 -9.77 -1.53 1.63
N VAL A 109 -9.41 -1.52 2.90
CA VAL A 109 -8.18 -0.89 3.40
C VAL A 109 -7.45 -1.83 4.34
N VAL A 110 -6.13 -1.89 4.23
CA VAL A 110 -5.24 -2.63 5.13
C VAL A 110 -4.19 -1.66 5.66
N GLY A 111 -4.11 -1.53 6.98
CA GLY A 111 -3.15 -0.66 7.66
C GLY A 111 -1.97 -1.45 8.22
N PHE A 112 -0.74 -1.05 7.89
CA PHE A 112 0.48 -1.56 8.48
C PHE A 112 1.05 -0.55 9.46
N ARG A 113 1.30 -0.99 10.70
CA ARG A 113 1.98 -0.22 11.74
C ARG A 113 3.32 -0.89 12.08
N PRO A 114 4.36 -0.74 11.24
CA PRO A 114 5.66 -1.37 11.46
C PRO A 114 6.39 -0.69 12.63
N THR A 115 6.27 -1.24 13.82
CA THR A 115 7.04 -0.82 15.00
C THR A 115 8.30 -1.70 15.17
N GLY A 116 9.16 -1.32 16.11
CA GLY A 116 10.11 -2.27 16.68
C GLY A 116 9.40 -3.37 17.45
#